data_AF-A0A645GI73-F1
#
_entry.id   AF-A0A645GI73-F1
#
_cell.length_a   1.000
_cell.length_b   1.000
_cell.length_c   1.000
_cell.angle_alpha   90.00
_cell.angle_beta   90.00
_cell.angle_gamma   90.00
#
_symmetry.space_group_name_H-M   'P 1'
#
loop_
_entity.id
_entity.type
_entity.pdbx_description
1 polymer ?
#
loop_
_entity_poly.entity_id
_entity_poly.type
_entity_poly.pdbx_seq_one_letter_code
_entity_poly.pdbx_strand_id
1 'polypeptide(L)'
;MPKGSHLGEIDISWLESDLPPQFLMRYDYDFLYILRATITHFRTIASTGNQIIAHSVIEELVLYLIMEESRFLMESIDSNMELDDMDSYGYWDNWAFDIFDDMDIVTFLYSDQYLDDSHPYHFEHWQDAQFYCEQHDPNKSI
;
A
#
# COMPACT_ATOMS: atom_id res chain seq x y z
N MET A 1 14.71 8.62 12.78
CA MET A 1 14.57 10.05 12.45
C MET A 1 14.59 10.86 13.73
N PRO A 2 15.15 12.08 13.75
CA PRO A 2 14.96 13.00 14.87
C PRO A 2 13.47 13.24 15.11
N LYS A 3 13.09 13.48 16.37
CA LYS A 3 11.71 13.76 16.73
C LYS A 3 11.25 15.05 16.04
N GLY A 4 10.14 14.97 15.30
CA GLY A 4 9.55 16.10 14.58
C GLY A 4 10.11 16.34 13.18
N SER A 5 11.02 15.48 12.69
CA SER A 5 11.43 15.50 11.28
C SER A 5 10.46 14.68 10.43
N HIS A 6 10.32 15.07 9.17
CA HIS A 6 9.53 14.37 8.15
C HIS A 6 10.43 13.88 7.01
N LEU A 7 9.93 12.93 6.22
CA LEU A 7 10.73 12.29 5.17
C LEU A 7 11.26 13.28 4.15
N GLY A 8 10.45 14.26 3.72
CA GLY A 8 10.91 15.27 2.77
C GLY A 8 11.87 16.33 3.35
N GLU A 9 12.24 16.23 4.63
CA GLU A 9 13.26 17.09 5.27
C GLU A 9 14.61 16.37 5.39
N ILE A 10 14.73 15.13 4.91
CA ILE A 10 15.93 14.30 5.02
C ILE A 10 16.69 14.36 3.69
N ASP A 11 18.01 14.54 3.76
CA ASP A 11 18.87 14.66 2.57
C ASP A 11 18.85 13.41 1.65
N ILE A 12 18.64 12.22 2.21
CA ILE A 12 18.60 10.95 1.49
C ILE A 12 17.58 10.01 2.15
N SER A 13 16.54 9.63 1.41
CA SER A 13 15.60 8.57 1.77
C SER A 13 15.41 7.61 0.60
N TRP A 14 15.45 6.31 0.88
CA TRP A 14 15.15 5.27 -0.11
C TRP A 14 13.65 5.11 -0.35
N LEU A 15 12.81 5.62 0.57
CA LEU A 15 11.35 5.47 0.53
C LEU A 15 10.65 6.71 -0.04
N GLU A 16 11.38 7.81 -0.22
CA GLU A 16 10.82 9.08 -0.70
C GLU A 16 10.29 8.98 -2.13
N SER A 17 10.99 8.25 -3.00
CA SER A 17 10.58 8.02 -4.38
C SER A 17 9.31 7.18 -4.51
N ASP A 18 9.04 6.34 -3.51
CA ASP A 18 8.01 5.32 -3.60
C ASP A 18 6.71 5.79 -2.94
N LEU A 19 6.80 6.75 -2.03
CA LEU A 19 5.64 7.29 -1.33
C LEU A 19 4.96 8.42 -2.12
N PRO A 20 3.65 8.64 -1.92
CA PRO A 20 2.92 9.73 -2.55
C PRO A 20 3.57 11.10 -2.26
N PRO A 21 3.92 11.89 -3.28
CA PRO A 21 4.73 13.10 -3.09
C PRO A 21 3.99 14.22 -2.35
N GLN A 22 2.66 14.28 -2.45
CA GLN A 22 1.85 15.34 -1.83
C GLN A 22 2.06 15.44 -0.30
N PHE A 23 2.28 14.31 0.37
CA PHE A 23 2.32 14.24 1.84
C PHE A 23 3.72 14.03 2.42
N LEU A 24 4.79 14.34 1.67
CA LEU A 24 6.19 14.18 2.14
C LEU A 24 6.49 14.88 3.47
N MET A 25 5.79 15.97 3.76
CA MET A 25 5.90 16.73 5.02
C MET A 25 5.03 16.16 6.15
N ARG A 26 4.37 15.02 5.95
CA ARG A 26 3.54 14.31 6.94
C ARG A 26 4.13 12.97 7.34
N TYR A 27 5.06 12.43 6.56
CA TYR A 27 5.72 11.16 6.83
C TYR A 27 6.77 11.29 7.92
N ASP A 28 6.31 11.23 9.17
CA ASP A 28 7.17 11.24 10.36
C ASP A 28 7.51 9.81 10.83
N TYR A 29 8.15 9.71 12.00
CA TYR A 29 8.49 8.42 12.59
C TYR A 29 7.25 7.56 12.90
N ASP A 30 6.14 8.16 13.33
CA ASP A 30 4.95 7.42 13.71
C ASP A 30 4.28 6.83 12.46
N PHE A 31 4.24 7.60 11.36
CA PHE A 31 3.83 7.09 10.04
C PHE A 31 4.67 5.88 9.61
N LEU A 32 6.01 5.97 9.67
CA LEU A 32 6.88 4.85 9.31
C LEU A 32 6.67 3.64 10.22
N TYR A 33 6.39 3.87 11.50
CA TYR A 33 6.09 2.79 12.43
C TYR A 33 4.75 2.11 12.13
N ILE A 34 3.74 2.88 11.72
CA ILE A 34 2.44 2.37 11.25
C ILE A 34 2.66 1.50 10.00
N LEU A 35 3.35 1.99 8.97
CA LEU A 35 3.69 1.18 7.78
C LEU A 35 4.33 -0.15 8.16
N ARG A 36 5.34 -0.13 9.04
CA ARG A 36 6.01 -1.33 9.53
C ARG A 36 5.05 -2.28 10.25
N ALA A 37 4.16 -1.75 11.08
CA ALA A 37 3.18 -2.53 11.82
C ALA A 37 2.18 -3.20 10.87
N THR A 38 1.68 -2.47 9.86
CA THR A 38 0.77 -2.97 8.82
C THR A 38 1.42 -4.10 8.01
N ILE A 39 2.68 -3.93 7.56
CA ILE A 39 3.44 -5.00 6.90
C ILE A 39 3.53 -6.24 7.79
N THR A 40 3.82 -6.06 9.07
CA THR A 40 3.94 -7.17 10.03
C THR A 40 2.60 -7.89 10.24
N HIS A 41 1.50 -7.14 10.22
CA HIS A 41 0.15 -7.68 10.29
C HIS A 41 -0.18 -8.55 9.07
N PHE A 42 0.04 -8.04 7.85
CA PHE A 42 -0.19 -8.82 6.63
C PHE A 42 0.67 -10.08 6.55
N ARG A 43 1.93 -10.02 6.98
CA ARG A 43 2.78 -11.22 7.08
C ARG A 43 2.18 -12.28 8.01
N THR A 44 1.53 -11.86 9.08
CA THR A 44 0.87 -12.76 10.02
C THR A 44 -0.35 -13.42 9.38
N ILE A 45 -1.22 -12.63 8.72
CA ILE A 45 -2.39 -13.14 7.98
C ILE A 45 -1.97 -14.13 6.88
N ALA A 46 -0.97 -13.75 6.08
CA ALA A 46 -0.43 -14.60 5.02
C ALA A 46 0.10 -15.93 5.57
N SER A 47 0.78 -15.90 6.73
CA SER A 47 1.34 -17.12 7.35
C SER A 47 0.28 -18.12 7.81
N THR A 48 -0.95 -17.66 8.07
CA THR A 48 -2.08 -18.53 8.44
C THR A 48 -2.90 -18.98 7.23
N GLY A 49 -2.57 -18.52 6.02
CA GLY A 49 -3.34 -18.78 4.81
C GLY A 49 -4.70 -18.09 4.77
N ASN A 50 -4.89 -17.06 5.61
CA ASN A 50 -6.12 -16.28 5.61
C ASN A 50 -6.09 -15.29 4.43
N GLN A 51 -7.27 -14.93 3.94
CA GLN A 51 -7.40 -13.90 2.91
C GLN A 51 -6.93 -12.55 3.46
N ILE A 52 -6.14 -11.84 2.66
CA ILE A 52 -5.77 -10.45 2.93
C ILE A 52 -6.86 -9.56 2.32
N ILE A 53 -7.34 -8.61 3.12
CA ILE A 53 -8.30 -7.57 2.71
C ILE A 53 -7.71 -6.24 3.19
N ALA A 54 -7.76 -5.21 2.34
CA ALA A 54 -7.39 -3.85 2.71
C ALA A 54 -8.66 -3.09 3.12
N HIS A 55 -8.66 -2.51 4.32
CA HIS A 55 -9.78 -1.75 4.87
C HIS A 55 -9.52 -0.24 4.91
N SER A 56 -8.28 0.18 4.66
CA SER A 56 -7.83 1.57 4.79
C SER A 56 -6.78 1.91 3.73
N VAL A 57 -6.54 3.20 3.46
CA VAL A 57 -5.53 3.62 2.45
C VAL A 57 -4.14 3.17 2.85
N ILE A 58 -3.80 3.16 4.14
CA ILE A 58 -2.48 2.70 4.59
C ILE A 58 -2.25 1.21 4.29
N GLU A 59 -3.31 0.42 4.30
CA GLU A 59 -3.27 -1.00 3.97
C GLU A 59 -3.10 -1.23 2.47
N GLU A 60 -3.85 -0.52 1.64
CA GLU A 60 -3.68 -0.53 0.18
C GLU A 60 -2.30 -0.04 -0.24
N LEU A 61 -1.84 1.08 0.34
CA LEU A 61 -0.51 1.63 0.10
C LEU A 61 0.59 0.60 0.43
N VAL A 62 0.47 -0.11 1.55
CA VAL A 62 1.44 -1.15 1.91
C VAL A 62 1.44 -2.29 0.89
N LEU A 63 0.27 -2.76 0.45
CA LEU A 63 0.18 -3.84 -0.54
C LEU A 63 0.71 -3.39 -1.91
N TYR A 64 0.40 -2.16 -2.32
CA TYR A 64 0.96 -1.53 -3.52
C TYR A 64 2.49 -1.45 -3.45
N LEU A 65 3.07 -0.96 -2.35
CA LEU A 65 4.51 -0.90 -2.17
C LEU A 65 5.16 -2.28 -2.17
N ILE A 66 4.53 -3.30 -1.56
CA ILE A 66 5.03 -4.68 -1.61
C ILE A 66 5.06 -5.19 -3.05
N MET A 67 4.01 -4.91 -3.83
CA MET A 67 3.93 -5.28 -5.24
C MET A 67 5.03 -4.60 -6.05
N GLU A 68 5.17 -3.28 -5.94
CA GLU A 68 6.19 -2.50 -6.66
C GLU A 68 7.61 -2.97 -6.29
N GLU A 69 7.92 -3.14 -5.00
CA GLU A 69 9.22 -3.65 -4.56
C GLU A 69 9.50 -5.08 -5.04
N SER A 70 8.45 -5.90 -5.16
CA SER A 70 8.59 -7.26 -5.70
C SER A 70 8.94 -7.28 -7.20
N ARG A 71 8.74 -6.19 -7.94
CA ARG A 71 9.11 -6.06 -9.36
C ARG A 71 10.58 -6.28 -9.59
N PHE A 72 11.43 -5.70 -8.74
CA PHE A 72 12.87 -5.91 -8.82
C PHE A 72 13.24 -7.40 -8.69
N LEU A 73 12.58 -8.13 -7.78
CA LEU A 73 12.81 -9.56 -7.60
C LEU A 73 12.29 -10.35 -8.81
N MET A 74 11.09 -10.02 -9.31
CA MET A 74 10.49 -10.75 -10.42
C MET A 74 11.24 -10.55 -11.74
N GLU A 75 11.72 -9.34 -12.03
CA GLU A 75 12.56 -9.04 -13.19
C GLU A 75 13.85 -9.88 -13.20
N SER A 76 14.42 -10.15 -12.01
CA SER A 76 15.58 -11.02 -11.88
C SER A 76 15.26 -12.50 -12.16
N ILE A 77 14.03 -12.95 -11.86
CA ILE A 77 13.57 -14.32 -12.10
C ILE A 77 13.22 -14.52 -13.58
N ASP A 78 12.54 -13.54 -14.20
CA ASP A 78 12.15 -13.54 -15.62
C ASP A 78 13.37 -13.74 -16.54
N SER A 79 14.49 -13.10 -16.22
CA SER A 79 15.75 -13.27 -16.97
C SER A 79 16.31 -14.70 -16.98
N ASN A 80 15.82 -15.58 -16.10
CA ASN A 80 16.26 -16.97 -15.95
C ASN A 80 15.18 -18.00 -16.34
N MET A 81 13.99 -17.58 -16.79
CA MET A 81 12.89 -18.49 -17.17
C MET A 81 12.94 -18.90 -18.65
N GLU A 82 12.48 -20.12 -18.95
CA GLU A 82 12.34 -20.61 -20.32
C GLU A 82 11.12 -19.96 -21.00
N LEU A 83 11.20 -19.71 -22.31
CA LEU A 83 10.22 -18.96 -23.10
C LEU A 83 8.77 -19.48 -23.02
N ASP A 84 8.55 -20.76 -22.69
CA ASP A 84 7.23 -21.38 -22.57
C ASP A 84 6.48 -21.01 -21.26
N ASP A 85 7.18 -20.52 -20.24
CA ASP A 85 6.57 -20.04 -18.98
C ASP A 85 6.16 -18.55 -19.05
N MET A 86 6.63 -17.82 -20.06
CA MET A 86 6.53 -16.35 -20.15
C MET A 86 5.08 -15.85 -20.39
N ASP A 87 4.27 -16.61 -21.13
CA ASP A 87 2.87 -16.27 -21.43
C ASP A 87 1.97 -16.21 -20.17
N SER A 88 2.36 -16.86 -19.07
CA SER A 88 1.64 -16.82 -17.79
C SER A 88 2.08 -15.68 -16.86
N TYR A 89 3.20 -15.02 -17.15
CA TYR A 89 3.79 -13.98 -16.27
C TYR A 89 3.37 -12.54 -16.65
N GLY A 90 2.69 -12.32 -17.78
CA GLY A 90 2.38 -10.97 -18.27
C GLY A 90 1.46 -10.09 -17.39
N TYR A 91 0.93 -10.61 -16.27
CA TYR A 91 0.00 -9.90 -15.38
C TYR A 91 0.35 -10.02 -13.90
N TRP A 92 1.55 -10.51 -13.57
CA TRP A 92 1.91 -10.73 -12.16
C TRP A 92 1.90 -9.43 -11.37
N ASP A 93 2.18 -8.28 -12.01
CA ASP A 93 2.39 -6.97 -11.39
C ASP A 93 1.10 -6.19 -11.11
N ASN A 94 -0.05 -6.85 -11.12
CA ASN A 94 -1.36 -6.22 -10.83
C ASN A 94 -2.12 -6.89 -9.67
N TRP A 95 -1.50 -7.85 -8.97
CA TRP A 95 -2.17 -8.63 -7.92
C TRP A 95 -2.73 -7.77 -6.78
N ALA A 96 -2.13 -6.61 -6.50
CA ALA A 96 -2.63 -5.70 -5.48
C ALA A 96 -3.98 -5.08 -5.90
N PHE A 97 -4.13 -4.72 -7.18
CA PHE A 97 -5.39 -4.19 -7.72
C PHE A 97 -6.51 -5.24 -7.72
N ASP A 98 -6.18 -6.52 -7.90
CA ASP A 98 -7.15 -7.60 -7.74
C ASP A 98 -7.68 -7.71 -6.30
N ILE A 99 -6.90 -7.28 -5.29
CA ILE A 99 -7.34 -7.21 -3.88
C ILE A 99 -8.20 -5.98 -3.64
N PHE A 100 -7.88 -4.86 -4.29
CA PHE A 100 -8.58 -3.57 -4.11
C PHE A 100 -9.86 -3.48 -4.95
N ASP A 101 -10.00 -4.28 -6.01
CA ASP A 101 -11.06 -4.19 -7.02
C ASP A 101 -11.11 -2.82 -7.74
N ASP A 102 -10.03 -2.04 -7.67
CA ASP A 102 -9.88 -0.73 -8.29
C ASP A 102 -8.38 -0.37 -8.55
N MET A 103 -8.15 0.86 -9.03
CA MET A 103 -6.81 1.46 -9.19
C MET A 103 -6.75 2.84 -8.52
N ASP A 104 -7.55 3.06 -7.48
CA ASP A 104 -7.76 4.37 -6.87
C ASP A 104 -6.48 4.84 -6.16
N ILE A 105 -5.70 3.92 -5.57
CA ILE A 105 -4.40 4.24 -4.96
C ILE A 105 -3.45 4.93 -5.97
N VAL A 106 -3.35 4.43 -7.21
CA VAL A 106 -2.51 5.04 -8.27
C VAL A 106 -3.15 6.32 -8.80
N THR A 107 -4.46 6.25 -9.06
CA THR A 107 -5.22 7.37 -9.63
C THR A 107 -5.16 8.61 -8.75
N PHE A 108 -5.28 8.44 -7.43
CA PHE A 108 -5.37 9.57 -6.52
C PHE A 108 -4.03 9.95 -5.90
N LEU A 109 -3.15 8.99 -5.58
CA LEU A 109 -1.91 9.30 -4.87
C LEU A 109 -0.70 9.54 -5.78
N TYR A 110 -0.73 9.05 -7.03
CA TYR A 110 0.44 9.07 -7.93
C TYR A 110 0.19 9.75 -9.28
N SER A 111 -0.99 10.32 -9.53
CA SER A 111 -1.33 10.97 -10.82
C SER A 111 -1.25 12.51 -10.81
N ASP A 112 -0.40 13.09 -9.95
CA ASP A 112 -0.22 14.54 -9.79
C ASP A 112 -1.52 15.34 -9.52
N GLN A 113 -2.53 14.68 -8.93
CA GLN A 113 -3.74 15.34 -8.47
C GLN A 113 -3.54 15.88 -7.05
N TYR A 114 -4.03 17.10 -6.79
CA TYR A 114 -4.04 17.64 -5.44
C TYR A 114 -5.29 17.16 -4.70
N LEU A 115 -5.11 16.46 -3.59
CA LEU A 115 -6.19 16.01 -2.72
C LEU A 115 -6.36 16.99 -1.55
N ASP A 116 -7.55 17.56 -1.38
CA ASP A 116 -7.87 18.30 -0.16
C ASP A 116 -8.35 17.37 0.96
N ASP A 117 -8.56 17.92 2.16
CA ASP A 117 -8.93 17.18 3.36
C ASP A 117 -10.33 16.54 3.33
N SER A 118 -11.14 16.82 2.31
CA SER A 118 -12.42 16.12 2.11
C SER A 118 -12.29 14.83 1.31
N HIS A 119 -11.14 14.60 0.67
CA HIS A 119 -10.94 13.44 -0.19
C HIS A 119 -10.62 12.18 0.64
N PRO A 120 -11.25 11.01 0.39
CA PRO A 120 -11.00 9.76 1.13
C PRO A 120 -9.53 9.29 1.15
N TYR A 121 -8.76 9.68 0.12
CA TYR A 121 -7.33 9.39 0.00
C TYR A 121 -6.40 10.47 0.55
N HIS A 122 -6.94 11.53 1.16
CA HIS A 122 -6.12 12.51 1.87
C HIS A 122 -5.46 11.88 3.11
N PHE A 123 -4.24 12.31 3.44
CA PHE A 123 -3.42 11.70 4.51
C PHE A 123 -4.14 11.56 5.86
N GLU A 124 -5.01 12.51 6.21
CA GLU A 124 -5.78 12.45 7.47
C GLU A 124 -6.68 11.21 7.59
N HIS A 125 -7.06 10.60 6.46
CA HIS A 125 -7.96 9.44 6.40
C HIS A 125 -7.23 8.12 6.23
N TRP A 126 -5.89 8.11 6.16
CA TRP A 126 -5.17 6.90 5.76
C TRP A 126 -5.33 5.71 6.71
N GLN A 127 -5.63 5.97 7.98
CA GLN A 127 -5.89 4.93 8.99
C GLN A 127 -7.38 4.66 9.20
N ASP A 128 -8.27 5.40 8.55
CA ASP A 128 -9.71 5.21 8.68
C ASP A 128 -10.10 3.91 7.98
N ALA A 129 -10.87 3.07 8.68
CA ALA A 129 -11.47 1.90 8.08
C ALA A 129 -12.65 2.34 7.20
N GLN A 130 -12.43 2.40 5.89
CA GLN A 130 -13.38 2.91 4.90
C GLN A 130 -13.69 1.91 3.78
N PHE A 131 -12.87 0.88 3.60
CA PHE A 131 -13.03 -0.14 2.56
C PHE A 131 -13.48 -1.48 3.14
N TYR A 132 -14.32 -2.20 2.41
CA TYR A 132 -14.79 -3.56 2.74
C TYR A 132 -15.21 -3.78 4.21
N CYS A 133 -15.73 -2.74 4.87
CA CYS A 133 -16.18 -2.83 6.25
C CYS A 133 -17.52 -3.56 6.28
N GLU A 134 -17.64 -4.63 7.07
CA GLU A 134 -18.94 -5.26 7.31
C GLU A 134 -19.90 -4.20 7.89
N GLN A 135 -21.09 -4.09 7.30
CA GLN A 135 -22.15 -3.30 7.93
C GLN A 135 -22.44 -3.93 9.29
N HIS A 136 -22.23 -3.20 10.36
CA HIS A 136 -22.73 -3.60 11.67
C HIS A 136 -24.24 -3.75 11.57
N ASP A 137 -24.75 -4.99 11.47
CA ASP A 137 -26.17 -5.28 11.59
C ASP A 137 -26.51 -5.31 13.08
N PRO A 138 -27.19 -4.26 13.61
CA PRO A 138 -27.53 -4.21 15.03
C PRO A 138 -28.50 -5.33 15.46
N ASN A 139 -29.04 -6.12 14.52
CA ASN A 139 -29.95 -7.22 14.82
C ASN A 139 -29.26 -8.59 14.91
N LYS A 140 -27.95 -8.69 14.64
CA LYS A 140 -27.19 -9.93 14.84
C LYS A 140 -26.60 -9.95 16.25
N SER A 141 -27.43 -10.33 17.22
CA SER A 141 -26.94 -10.70 18.56
C SER A 141 -26.21 -12.05 18.51
N ILE A 142 -25.09 -12.13 19.24
CA ILE A 142 -24.20 -13.29 19.44
C ILE A 142 -24.95 -14.48 20.03
#